data_AF-A0A257QU55-F1
#
_entry.id   AF-A0A257QU55-F1
#
_cell.length_a   1.000
_cell.length_b   1.000
_cell.length_c   1.000
_cell.angle_alpha   90.00
_cell.angle_beta   90.00
_cell.angle_gamma   90.00
#
_symmetry.space_group_name_H-M   'P 1'
#
loop_
_entity.id
_entity.type
_entity.pdbx_description
1 polymer ?
#
loop_
_entity_poly.entity_id
_entity_poly.type
_entity_poly.pdbx_seq_one_letter_code
_entity_poly.pdbx_strand_id
1 'polypeptide(L)'
;MKVFARIDSAIVVEFLSTDAPIAKLYHRDLQWVEVPTGANAEIGWRYDGATFSAPPAPIPAAAPPNLAAMDDALITLQADIAKSSKS
;
A
#
# COMPACT_ATOMS: atom_id res chain seq x y z
N MET A 1 0.77 -27.75 -13.95
CA MET A 1 0.94 -26.99 -12.70
C MET A 1 0.22 -25.67 -12.78
N LYS A 2 -0.69 -25.41 -11.85
CA LYS A 2 -1.42 -24.14 -11.75
C LYS A 2 -0.98 -23.40 -10.50
N VAL A 3 -0.94 -22.07 -10.59
CA VAL A 3 -0.67 -21.20 -9.44
C VAL A 3 -2.00 -20.65 -8.94
N PHE A 4 -2.22 -20.71 -7.64
CA PHE A 4 -3.38 -20.15 -6.98
C PHE A 4 -2.93 -19.09 -5.97
N ALA A 5 -3.63 -17.95 -5.97
CA ALA A 5 -3.50 -16.91 -4.96
C ALA A 5 -4.57 -17.12 -3.89
N ARG A 6 -4.18 -17.12 -2.61
CA ARG A 6 -5.14 -17.02 -1.50
C ARG A 6 -5.50 -15.57 -1.31
N ILE A 7 -6.80 -15.30 -1.27
CA ILE A 7 -7.36 -13.97 -1.08
C ILE A 7 -7.92 -13.88 0.34
N ASP A 8 -7.48 -12.88 1.09
CA ASP A 8 -8.04 -12.51 2.38
C ASP A 8 -8.34 -11.01 2.38
N SER A 9 -9.56 -10.63 2.75
CA SER A 9 -10.01 -9.23 2.71
C SER A 9 -9.74 -8.52 1.37
N ALA A 10 -9.93 -9.22 0.25
CA ALA A 10 -9.62 -8.79 -1.12
C ALA A 10 -8.12 -8.56 -1.41
N ILE A 11 -7.21 -9.05 -0.55
CA ILE A 11 -5.75 -8.93 -0.69
C ILE A 11 -5.14 -10.31 -0.93
N VAL A 12 -4.17 -10.39 -1.85
CA VAL A 12 -3.35 -11.58 -2.04
C VAL A 12 -2.42 -11.74 -0.85
N VAL A 13 -2.56 -12.85 -0.13
CA VAL A 13 -1.77 -13.12 1.08
C VAL A 13 -0.80 -14.29 0.92
N GLU A 14 -1.02 -15.16 -0.08
CA GLU A 14 -0.22 -16.37 -0.27
C GLU A 14 -0.36 -16.90 -1.70
N PHE A 15 0.68 -17.59 -2.19
CA PHE A 15 0.64 -18.34 -3.43
C PHE A 15 0.92 -19.82 -3.19
N LEU A 16 0.18 -20.66 -3.91
CA LEU A 16 0.38 -22.10 -3.93
C LEU A 16 0.43 -22.59 -5.37
N SER A 17 1.45 -23.39 -5.69
CA SER A 17 1.53 -24.11 -6.97
C SER A 17 1.15 -25.56 -6.75
N THR A 18 0.09 -26.03 -7.43
CA THR A 18 -0.37 -27.42 -7.32
C THR A 18 -1.09 -27.88 -8.58
N ASP A 19 -1.09 -29.19 -8.81
CA ASP A 19 -1.89 -29.87 -9.84
C ASP A 19 -3.17 -30.50 -9.26
N ALA A 20 -3.27 -30.58 -7.93
CA ALA A 20 -4.45 -31.13 -7.28
C ALA A 20 -5.58 -30.11 -7.21
N PRO A 21 -6.86 -30.56 -7.23
CA PRO A 21 -7.99 -29.65 -7.09
C PRO A 21 -7.95 -28.92 -5.75
N ILE A 22 -7.72 -27.60 -5.76
CA ILE A 22 -7.47 -26.83 -4.53
C ILE A 22 -8.63 -26.89 -3.53
N ALA A 23 -9.86 -27.01 -4.03
CA ALA A 23 -11.08 -27.20 -3.23
C ALA A 23 -11.10 -28.50 -2.41
N LYS A 24 -10.23 -29.48 -2.71
CA LYS A 24 -10.05 -30.71 -1.91
C LYS A 24 -8.94 -30.59 -0.87
N LEU A 25 -8.05 -29.61 -1.01
CA LEU A 25 -6.87 -29.45 -0.16
C LEU A 25 -7.14 -28.53 1.05
N TYR A 26 -8.08 -27.59 0.91
CA TYR A 26 -8.34 -26.55 1.89
C TYR A 26 -9.82 -26.43 2.24
N HIS A 27 -10.11 -25.79 3.38
CA HIS A 27 -11.47 -25.46 3.79
C HIS A 27 -12.14 -24.51 2.79
N ARG A 28 -13.46 -24.64 2.64
CA ARG A 28 -14.27 -23.84 1.70
C ARG A 28 -14.31 -22.35 2.04
N ASP A 29 -14.00 -22.00 3.28
CA ASP A 29 -13.93 -20.61 3.75
C ASP A 29 -12.67 -19.89 3.25
N LEU A 30 -11.66 -20.65 2.77
CA LEU A 30 -10.48 -20.06 2.14
C LEU A 30 -10.75 -19.79 0.67
N GLN A 31 -10.67 -18.51 0.29
CA GLN A 31 -10.79 -18.10 -1.09
C GLN A 31 -9.46 -18.29 -1.81
N TRP A 32 -9.44 -19.23 -2.76
CA TRP A 32 -8.32 -19.47 -3.66
C TRP A 32 -8.73 -19.13 -5.09
N VAL A 33 -7.91 -18.34 -5.78
CA VAL A 33 -8.15 -17.88 -7.14
C VAL A 33 -6.98 -18.33 -8.02
N GLU A 34 -7.28 -18.99 -9.14
CA GLU A 34 -6.26 -19.35 -10.13
C GLU A 34 -5.64 -18.09 -10.74
N VAL A 35 -4.31 -18.00 -10.72
CA VAL A 35 -3.57 -16.89 -11.32
C VAL A 35 -3.42 -17.18 -12.82
N PRO A 36 -3.94 -16.32 -13.72
CA PRO A 36 -3.79 -16.53 -15.15
C PRO A 36 -2.32 -16.59 -15.55
N THR A 37 -1.98 -17.49 -16.49
CA THR A 37 -0.64 -17.56 -17.05
C THR A 37 -0.25 -16.20 -17.65
N GLY A 38 0.85 -15.61 -17.16
CA GLY A 38 1.32 -14.28 -17.58
C GLY A 38 0.82 -13.11 -16.73
N ALA A 39 -0.05 -13.34 -15.75
CA ALA A 39 -0.37 -12.34 -14.74
C ALA A 39 0.76 -12.26 -13.69
N ASN A 40 1.30 -11.06 -13.47
CA ASN A 40 2.33 -10.80 -12.45
C ASN A 40 1.68 -10.32 -11.14
N ALA A 41 0.78 -11.12 -10.57
CA ALA A 41 0.24 -10.82 -9.25
C ALA A 41 1.30 -11.06 -8.17
N GLU A 42 1.33 -10.23 -7.13
CA GLU A 42 2.24 -10.40 -5.99
C GLU A 42 1.48 -10.35 -4.66
N ILE A 43 2.14 -10.72 -3.56
CA ILE A 43 1.58 -10.59 -2.22
C ILE A 43 1.33 -9.10 -1.92
N GLY A 44 0.20 -8.80 -1.30
CA GLY A 44 -0.25 -7.44 -1.01
C GLY A 44 -1.04 -6.78 -2.13
N TRP A 45 -1.12 -7.39 -3.31
CA TRP A 45 -1.98 -6.92 -4.39
C TRP A 45 -3.46 -7.13 -4.07
N ARG A 46 -4.33 -6.26 -4.59
CA ARG A 46 -5.78 -6.35 -4.41
C ARG A 46 -6.40 -7.16 -5.54
N TYR A 47 -7.35 -8.03 -5.21
CA TYR A 47 -8.18 -8.76 -6.17
C TYR A 47 -9.63 -8.30 -6.07
N ASP A 48 -10.21 -7.84 -7.18
CA ASP A 48 -11.58 -7.29 -7.25
C ASP A 48 -12.65 -8.31 -7.68
N GLY A 49 -12.25 -9.58 -7.86
CA GLY A 49 -13.11 -10.64 -8.41
C GLY A 49 -12.84 -10.93 -9.89
N ALA A 50 -12.06 -10.09 -10.58
CA ALA A 50 -11.68 -10.29 -11.98
C ALA A 50 -10.18 -10.04 -12.21
N THR A 51 -9.62 -9.01 -11.61
CA THR A 51 -8.27 -8.51 -11.87
C THR A 51 -7.45 -8.31 -10.61
N PHE A 52 -6.13 -8.49 -10.75
CA PHE A 52 -5.15 -8.18 -9.72
C PHE A 52 -4.61 -6.77 -9.95
N SER A 53 -4.56 -5.96 -8.90
CA SER A 53 -4.06 -4.59 -8.94
C SER A 53 -3.00 -4.36 -7.87
N ALA A 54 -1.91 -3.70 -8.25
CA ALA A 54 -0.85 -3.34 -7.33
C ALA A 54 -1.37 -2.41 -6.23
N PRO A 55 -0.84 -2.49 -5.00
CA PRO A 55 -1.15 -1.52 -3.97
C PRO A 55 -0.71 -0.11 -4.43
N PRO A 56 -1.36 0.96 -3.93
CA PRO A 56 -0.95 2.32 -4.24
C PRO A 56 0.51 2.55 -3.83
N ALA A 57 1.25 3.28 -4.66
CA ALA A 57 2.62 3.64 -4.35
C ALA A 57 2.67 4.37 -2.99
N PRO A 58 3.71 4.14 -2.18
CA PRO A 58 3.89 4.90 -0.95
C PRO A 58 3.91 6.38 -1.30
N ILE A 59 3.08 7.16 -0.60
CA ILE A 59 3.06 8.61 -0.73
C ILE A 59 4.46 9.09 -0.35
N PRO A 60 5.16 9.86 -1.21
CA PRO A 60 6.45 10.43 -0.85
C PRO A 60 6.31 11.17 0.47
N ALA A 61 7.16 10.85 1.44
CA ALA A 61 7.18 11.58 2.70
C ALA A 61 7.36 13.08 2.39
N ALA A 62 6.52 13.93 2.99
CA ALA A 62 6.71 15.37 2.89
C ALA A 62 8.16 15.70 3.28
N ALA A 63 8.81 16.56 2.49
CA ALA A 63 10.18 16.94 2.76
C ALA A 63 10.28 17.42 4.22
N PRO A 64 11.25 16.92 5.01
CA PRO A 64 11.44 17.42 6.36
C PRO A 64 11.67 18.94 6.29
N PRO A 65 11.17 19.71 7.27
CA PRO A 65 11.47 21.14 7.34
C PRO A 65 12.98 21.31 7.31
N ASN A 66 13.46 22.08 6.33
CA ASN A 66 14.88 22.40 6.21
C ASN A 66 15.21 23.65 7.03
N LEU A 67 16.50 23.89 7.28
CA LEU A 67 16.96 25.04 8.09
C LEU A 67 16.46 26.38 7.54
N ALA A 68 16.38 26.54 6.21
CA ALA A 68 15.85 27.75 5.59
C ALA A 68 14.38 28.03 5.98
N ALA A 69 13.55 26.99 6.03
CA ALA A 69 12.16 27.13 6.49
C ALA A 69 12.06 27.49 7.99
N MET A 70 13.05 27.10 8.81
CA MET A 70 13.12 27.51 10.22
C MET A 70 13.55 28.97 10.35
N ASP A 71 14.50 29.43 9.53
CA ASP A 71 14.96 30.81 9.50
C ASP A 71 13.82 31.77 9.11
N ASP A 72 13.04 31.44 8.07
CA ASP A 72 11.88 32.23 7.67
C ASP A 72 10.80 32.32 8.78
N ALA A 73 10.60 31.22 9.51
CA ALA A 73 9.67 31.19 10.64
C ALA A 73 10.16 32.05 11.82
N LEU A 74 11.48 32.05 12.10
CA LEU A 74 12.08 32.90 13.13
C LEU A 74 11.99 34.39 12.77
N ILE A 75 12.25 34.75 11.51
CA ILE A 75 12.12 36.13 11.02
C ILE A 75 10.67 36.62 11.18
N THR A 76 9.69 35.79 10.80
CA THR A 76 8.27 36.12 10.93
C THR A 76 7.88 36.34 12.40
N LEU A 77 8.28 35.45 13.29
CA LEU A 77 8.00 35.57 14.72
C LEU A 77 8.64 36.82 15.33
N GLN A 78 9.87 37.15 14.94
CA GLN A 78 10.56 38.37 15.38
C GLN A 78 9.81 39.63 14.92
N ALA A 79 9.30 39.65 13.69
CA ALA A 79 8.52 40.76 13.17
C ALA A 79 7.20 40.96 13.94
N ASP A 80 6.51 39.87 14.28
CA ASP A 80 5.26 39.93 15.06
C ASP A 80 5.49 40.39 16.50
N ILE A 81 6.57 39.94 17.14
CA ILE A 81 6.98 40.43 18.48
C ILE A 81 7.28 41.94 18.41
N ALA A 82 8.04 42.39 17.40
CA ALA A 82 8.39 43.80 17.23
C ALA A 82 7.17 44.70 16.92
N LYS A 83 6.15 44.16 16.25
CA LYS A 83 4.89 44.85 15.99
C LYS A 83 4.01 44.94 17.25
N SER A 84 3.99 43.87 18.06
CA SER A 84 3.17 43.78 19.27
C SER A 84 3.74 44.57 20.45
N SER A 85 5.05 44.87 20.46
CA SER A 85 5.69 45.69 21.52
C SER A 85 5.62 47.21 21.28
N LYS A 86 5.08 47.64 20.13
CA LYS A 86 4.92 49.06 19.75
C LYS A 86 3.47 49.59 19.90
N SER A 87 2.56 48.80 20.50
CA SER A 87 1.24 49.24 20.97
C SER A 87 1.24 49.37 22.49
#